data_AF-K2DHI1-F1
#
_entry.id   AF-K2DHI1-F1
#
_cell.length_a   1.000
_cell.length_b   1.000
_cell.length_c   1.000
_cell.angle_alpha   90.00
_cell.angle_beta   90.00
_cell.angle_gamma   90.00
#
_symmetry.space_group_name_H-M   'P 1'
#
loop_
_entity.id
_entity.type
_entity.pdbx_description
1 polymer ?
#
loop_
_entity_poly.entity_id
_entity_poly.type
_entity_poly.pdbx_seq_one_letter_code
_entity_poly.pdbx_strand_id
1 'polypeptide(L)' 'GSACTAGSTDPSHVLLAMGISKRDAYGSVRFSLGRSTTQQDVDRTVAIFARIVKELQRESGV' A
#
# COMPACT_ATOMS: atom_id res chain seq x y z
N GLY A 1 8.83 -5.55 -2.96
CA GLY A 1 8.38 -6.89 -2.56
C GLY A 1 7.17 -6.73 -1.69
N SER A 2 6.00 -7.12 -2.18
CA SER A 2 4.80 -7.29 -1.36
C SER A 2 4.80 -8.71 -0.80
N ALA A 3 4.05 -8.96 0.28
CA ALA A 3 3.84 -10.32 0.79
C ALA A 3 3.32 -11.27 -0.32
N CYS A 4 2.50 -10.74 -1.23
CA CYS A 4 1.99 -11.46 -2.39
C CYS A 4 3.08 -11.95 -3.37
N THR A 5 4.22 -11.27 -3.47
CA THR A 5 5.35 -11.75 -4.30
C THR A 5 6.23 -12.78 -3.56
N ALA A 6 6.10 -12.89 -2.23
CA ALA A 6 6.89 -13.77 -1.38
C ALA A 6 6.23 -15.15 -1.15
N GLY A 7 5.09 -15.44 -1.78
CA GLY A 7 4.40 -16.73 -1.68
C GLY A 7 3.64 -16.96 -0.37
N SER A 8 3.47 -15.93 0.46
CA SER A 8 2.68 -16.01 1.70
C SER A 8 1.49 -15.05 1.65
N THR A 9 0.33 -15.54 2.09
CA THR A 9 -0.90 -14.76 2.27
C THR A 9 -0.96 -14.08 3.64
N ASP A 10 0.08 -14.17 4.46
CA ASP A 10 0.12 -13.51 5.77
C ASP A 10 0.51 -12.02 5.63
N PRO A 11 -0.06 -11.14 6.47
CA PRO A 11 0.32 -9.74 6.46
C PRO A 11 1.72 -9.57 7.07
N SER A 12 2.33 -8.41 6.83
CA SER A 12 3.69 -8.14 7.30
C SER A 12 3.83 -8.33 8.81
N HIS A 13 4.72 -9.24 9.23
CA HIS A 13 5.05 -9.48 10.63
C HIS A 13 5.53 -8.22 11.36
N VAL A 14 6.19 -7.29 10.66
CA VAL A 14 6.61 -6.00 11.20
C VAL A 14 5.41 -5.12 11.55
N LEU A 15 4.41 -5.05 10.66
CA LEU A 15 3.19 -4.26 10.92
C LEU A 15 2.43 -4.83 12.13
N LEU A 16 2.33 -6.15 12.22
CA LEU A 16 1.71 -6.82 13.37
C LEU A 16 2.47 -6.55 14.67
N ALA A 17 3.81 -6.59 14.65
CA ALA A 17 4.64 -6.29 15.81
C ALA A 17 4.53 -4.82 16.27
N MET A 18 4.21 -3.90 15.35
CA MET A 18 3.89 -2.50 15.67
C MET A 18 2.47 -2.32 16.24
N GLY A 19 1.69 -3.39 16.40
CA GLY A 19 0.33 -3.35 16.92
C GLY A 19 -0.74 -2.99 15.89
N ILE A 20 -0.40 -2.96 14.59
CA ILE A 20 -1.39 -2.72 13.53
C ILE A 20 -2.27 -3.96 13.40
N SER A 21 -3.59 -3.74 13.26
CA SER A 21 -4.55 -4.84 13.11
C SER A 21 -4.24 -5.66 11.86
N LYS A 22 -4.56 -6.96 11.87
CA LYS A 22 -4.41 -7.81 10.67
C LYS A 22 -5.14 -7.22 9.46
N ARG A 23 -6.34 -6.66 9.68
CA ARG A 23 -7.16 -6.03 8.64
C ARG A 23 -6.42 -4.88 7.96
N ASP A 24 -5.85 -3.97 8.75
CA ASP A 24 -5.16 -2.79 8.22
C ASP A 24 -3.79 -3.15 7.63
N ALA A 25 -3.13 -4.17 8.18
CA ALA A 25 -1.87 -4.67 7.68
C ALA A 25 -1.98 -5.25 6.25
N TYR A 26 -3.14 -5.83 5.89
CA TYR A 26 -3.41 -6.29 4.53
C TYR A 26 -3.55 -5.17 3.50
N GLY A 27 -4.07 -4.01 3.91
CA GLY A 27 -4.23 -2.84 3.05
C GLY A 27 -3.01 -1.92 2.98
N SER A 28 -1.89 -2.31 3.59
CA SER A 28 -0.73 -1.43 3.74
C SER A 28 0.17 -1.41 2.50
N VAL A 29 0.52 -0.22 2.03
CA VAL A 29 1.41 0.01 0.87
C VAL A 29 2.59 0.88 1.29
N ARG A 30 3.82 0.46 0.93
CA ARG A 30 5.05 1.22 1.20
C ARG A 30 5.64 1.77 -0.09
N PHE A 31 5.71 3.10 -0.19
CA PHE A 31 6.50 3.78 -1.21
C PHE A 31 7.88 4.11 -0.66
N SER A 32 8.94 3.74 -1.38
CA SER A 32 10.31 4.09 -1.05
C SER A 32 10.84 5.01 -2.14
N LEU A 33 11.29 6.20 -1.75
CA LEU A 33 11.77 7.21 -2.69
C LEU A 33 13.30 7.10 -2.86
N GLY A 34 13.78 7.47 -4.05
CA GLY A 34 15.21 7.47 -4.37
C GLY A 34 15.72 8.88 -4.62
N ARG A 35 17.05 9.03 -4.80
CA ARG A 35 17.70 10.33 -5.07
C ARG A 35 17.13 11.06 -6.29
N SER A 36 16.63 10.33 -7.28
CA SER A 36 16.06 10.88 -8.51
C SER A 36 14.54 11.13 -8.45
N THR A 37 13.87 10.80 -7.34
CA THR A 37 12.44 11.07 -7.20
C THR A 37 12.20 12.56 -7.18
N THR A 38 11.33 13.03 -8.07
CA THR A 38 10.94 14.44 -8.17
C THR A 38 9.59 14.69 -7.51
N GLN A 39 9.28 15.96 -7.26
CA GLN A 39 7.95 16.36 -6.78
C GLN A 39 6.84 15.94 -7.76
N GLN A 40 7.11 16.05 -9.07
CA GLN A 40 6.17 15.66 -10.11
C GLN A 40 5.83 14.16 -10.06
N ASP A 41 6.80 13.31 -9.73
CA ASP A 41 6.56 11.87 -9.52
C ASP A 41 5.62 11.64 -8.35
N VAL A 42 5.85 12.33 -7.23
CA VAL A 42 5.00 12.22 -6.02
C VAL A 42 3.58 12.67 -6.32
N ASP A 43 3.41 13.84 -6.94
CA ASP A 43 2.09 14.39 -7.27
C ASP A 43 1.31 13.44 -8.20
N ARG A 44 2.00 12.89 -9.20
CA ARG A 44 1.42 11.90 -10.12
C ARG A 44 1.05 10.61 -9.39
N THR A 45 1.91 10.09 -8.53
CA THR A 45 1.64 8.88 -7.74
C THR A 45 0.43 9.08 -6.84
N VAL A 46 0.34 10.20 -6.11
CA VAL A 46 -0.79 10.50 -5.22
C VAL A 46 -2.10 10.59 -6.00
N ALA A 47 -2.11 11.30 -7.13
CA ALA A 47 -3.31 11.45 -7.95
C ALA A 47 -3.82 10.10 -8.47
N ILE A 48 -2.93 9.25 -8.98
CA ILE A 48 -3.27 7.93 -9.50
C ILE A 48 -3.68 6.98 -8.37
N PHE A 49 -2.93 6.95 -7.27
CA PHE A 49 -3.20 6.07 -6.14
C PHE A 49 -4.55 6.38 -5.50
N ALA A 50 -4.88 7.66 -5.30
CA ALA A 50 -6.19 8.07 -4.79
C ALA A 50 -7.34 7.64 -5.71
N ARG A 51 -7.16 7.69 -7.03
CA ARG A 51 -8.14 7.18 -7.99
C ARG A 51 -8.35 5.68 -7.83
N ILE A 52 -7.27 4.90 -7.80
CA ILE A 52 -7.33 3.44 -7.67
C ILE A 52 -7.98 3.03 -6.35
N VAL A 53 -7.62 3.66 -5.23
CA VAL A 53 -8.23 3.36 -3.92
C VAL A 53 -9.75 3.60 -3.95
N LYS A 54 -10.20 4.70 -4.57
CA LYS A 54 -11.64 4.97 -4.73
C LYS A 54 -12.35 3.93 -5.60
N GLU A 55 -11.70 3.43 -6.65
CA GLU A 55 -12.24 2.36 -7.50
C GLU A 55 -12.37 1.06 -6.70
N LEU A 56 -11.32 0.64 -5.98
CA LEU A 56 -11.33 -0.57 -5.16
C LEU A 56 -12.35 -0.53 -4.00
N GLN A 57 -12.55 0.63 -3.39
CA GLN A 57 -13.57 0.81 -2.33
C GLN A 57 -14.99 0.59 -2.88
N ARG A 58 -15.27 1.11 -4.09
CA ARG A 58 -16.57 0.90 -4.75
C ARG A 58 -16.84 -0.57 -5.06
N GLU A 59 -15.81 -1.31 -5.47
CA GLU A 59 -15.92 -2.75 -5.78
C GLU A 59 -16.04 -3.61 -4.52
N SER A 60 -15.35 -3.22 -3.44
CA SER A 60 -15.30 -3.99 -2.19
C SER A 60 -16.51 -3.76 -1.28
N GLY A 61 -17.41 -2.82 -1.63
CA GLY A 61 -18.60 -2.49 -0.84
C GLY A 61 -18.30 -1.86 0.53
N VAL A 62 -17.14 -1.20 0.66
CA VAL A 62 -16.69 -0.50 1.88
C VAL A 62 -16.90 1.00 1.75
#